data_AF-A0A7K3XQC3-F1
#
_entry.id   AF-A0A7K3XQC3-F1
#
_cell.length_a   1.000
_cell.length_b   1.000
_cell.length_c   1.000
_cell.angle_alpha   90.00
_cell.angle_beta   90.00
_cell.angle_gamma   90.00
#
_symmetry.space_group_name_H-M   'P 1'
#
loop_
_entity.id
_entity.type
_entity.pdbx_description
1 polymer ?
#
loop_
_entity_poly.entity_id
_entity_poly.type
_entity_poly.pdbx_seq_one_letter_code
_entity_poly.pdbx_strand_id
1 'polypeptide(L)'
;MKKIYYFMMLIIAVNHTACKNDEFFKLEFPPQPLIISVDNLDQAVGGVYYAMMANEGQLSTFDNLAVYAAAVSDEGAFISTAGNLTPVRELYDRSNSFENERMTWAFIPAYDVIRHANIWINNIDKDVYAKLDGQTRIPPLKGELYFLRAYNYWTLVKLYHPPYQKGGDNTFKGVPFVMSGVPADLNEAITAPAGTTEEIYQQIKKDLIEAKKLLPEDPLRAGGTN
;
A
#
# COMPACT_ATOMS: atom_id res chain seq x y z
N MET A 1 -21.70 23.10 -65.97
CA MET A 1 -21.11 21.77 -65.69
C MET A 1 -19.58 21.80 -65.53
N LYS A 2 -18.80 22.38 -66.47
CA LYS A 2 -17.32 22.46 -66.34
C LYS A 2 -16.80 23.08 -65.03
N LYS A 3 -17.44 24.12 -64.50
CA LYS A 3 -17.06 24.77 -63.22
C LYS A 3 -17.26 23.89 -61.97
N ILE A 4 -18.18 22.92 -62.03
CA ILE A 4 -18.43 21.96 -60.93
C ILE A 4 -17.32 20.91 -60.86
N TYR A 5 -16.78 20.49 -62.01
CA TYR A 5 -15.67 19.54 -62.06
C TYR A 5 -14.36 20.15 -61.52
N TYR A 6 -14.12 21.44 -61.76
CA TYR A 6 -12.97 22.14 -61.16
C TYR A 6 -13.11 22.27 -59.64
N PHE A 7 -14.32 22.50 -59.14
CA PHE A 7 -14.58 22.56 -57.69
C PHE A 7 -14.42 21.19 -57.02
N MET A 8 -14.91 20.11 -57.65
CA MET A 8 -14.70 18.74 -57.15
C MET A 8 -13.22 18.30 -57.19
N MET A 9 -12.46 18.67 -58.23
CA MET A 9 -11.03 18.38 -58.28
C MET A 9 -10.24 19.13 -57.21
N LEU A 10 -10.64 20.37 -56.88
CA LEU A 10 -10.00 21.14 -55.80
C LEU A 10 -10.24 20.49 -54.43
N ILE A 11 -11.45 19.98 -54.17
CA ILE A 11 -11.79 19.29 -52.91
C ILE A 11 -11.01 17.97 -52.78
N ILE A 12 -10.85 17.21 -53.86
CA ILE A 12 -10.06 15.97 -53.84
C ILE A 12 -8.58 16.26 -53.60
N ALA A 13 -8.03 17.35 -54.18
CA ALA A 13 -6.64 17.75 -53.97
C ALA A 13 -6.35 18.18 -52.51
N VAL A 14 -7.30 18.81 -51.82
CA VAL A 14 -7.14 19.23 -50.41
C VAL A 14 -7.11 18.03 -49.46
N ASN A 15 -7.85 16.95 -49.77
CA ASN A 15 -7.88 15.74 -48.92
C ASN A 15 -6.59 14.90 -48.95
N HIS A 16 -5.71 15.09 -49.95
CA HIS A 16 -4.42 14.39 -50.02
C HIS A 16 -3.28 15.11 -49.29
N THR A 17 -3.54 16.27 -48.68
CA THR A 17 -2.57 16.99 -47.85
C THR A 17 -2.75 16.75 -46.34
N ALA A 18 -3.67 15.87 -45.95
CA ALA A 18 -3.77 15.40 -44.57
C ALA A 18 -2.45 14.72 -44.19
N CYS A 19 -1.70 15.40 -43.33
CA CYS A 19 -0.34 15.10 -42.95
C CYS A 19 -0.13 13.62 -42.62
N LYS A 20 1.02 13.07 -43.07
CA LYS A 20 1.66 11.91 -42.46
C LYS A 20 2.07 12.27 -41.02
N ASN A 21 1.10 12.42 -40.13
CA ASN A 21 1.26 12.76 -38.73
C ASN A 21 1.53 11.49 -37.91
N ASP A 22 2.37 10.58 -38.43
CA ASP A 22 2.83 9.41 -37.68
C ASP A 22 3.60 9.83 -36.42
N GLU A 23 4.10 11.07 -36.37
CA GLU A 23 4.68 11.70 -35.17
C GLU A 23 3.65 12.23 -34.18
N PHE A 24 2.43 12.57 -34.60
CA PHE A 24 1.37 13.05 -33.68
C PHE A 24 0.94 11.97 -32.68
N PHE A 25 1.08 10.69 -33.05
CA PHE A 25 0.82 9.54 -32.17
C PHE A 25 2.07 8.98 -31.50
N LYS A 26 3.26 9.53 -31.79
CA LYS A 26 4.45 9.23 -30.99
C LYS A 26 4.40 10.12 -29.77
N LEU A 27 4.21 9.52 -28.61
CA LEU A 27 4.35 10.21 -27.33
C LEU A 27 5.75 10.84 -27.29
N GLU A 28 5.85 12.17 -27.19
CA GLU A 28 7.12 12.87 -26.94
C GLU A 28 7.79 12.37 -25.65
N PHE A 29 6.97 11.89 -24.72
CA PHE A 29 7.38 11.25 -23.48
C PHE A 29 6.68 9.90 -23.36
N PRO A 30 7.24 8.82 -23.95
CA PRO A 30 6.68 7.49 -23.74
C PRO A 30 6.73 7.17 -22.23
N PRO A 31 5.73 6.46 -21.68
CA PRO A 31 5.74 6.07 -20.29
C PRO A 31 7.00 5.25 -20.01
N GLN A 32 7.91 5.82 -19.23
CA GLN A 32 9.09 5.10 -18.78
C GLN A 32 8.68 4.15 -17.65
N PRO A 33 9.26 2.94 -17.56
CA PRO A 33 9.05 2.11 -16.40
C PRO A 33 9.48 2.91 -15.17
N LEU A 34 8.61 2.98 -14.15
CA LEU A 34 8.84 3.80 -12.95
C LEU A 34 10.13 3.42 -12.20
N ILE A 35 10.60 2.18 -12.40
CA ILE A 35 11.79 1.63 -11.77
C ILE A 35 12.79 1.25 -12.86
N ILE A 36 13.84 2.05 -12.97
CA ILE A 36 14.98 1.81 -13.88
C ILE A 36 16.30 1.60 -13.14
N SER A 37 16.28 1.76 -11.81
CA SER A 37 17.44 1.63 -10.94
C SER A 37 17.03 1.09 -9.57
N VAL A 38 18.00 0.55 -8.83
CA VAL A 38 17.81 0.17 -7.42
C VAL A 38 17.48 1.39 -6.55
N ASP A 39 17.93 2.60 -6.91
CA ASP A 39 17.56 3.81 -6.18
C ASP A 39 16.08 4.17 -6.34
N ASN A 40 15.49 3.97 -7.53
CA ASN A 40 14.05 4.13 -7.69
C ASN A 40 13.26 3.09 -6.90
N LEU A 41 13.79 1.86 -6.81
CA LEU A 41 13.19 0.82 -5.98
C LEU A 41 13.27 1.17 -4.49
N ASP A 42 14.41 1.70 -4.02
CA ASP A 42 14.61 2.19 -2.65
C ASP A 42 13.62 3.31 -2.32
N GLN A 43 13.47 4.28 -3.22
CA GLN A 43 12.47 5.34 -3.09
C GLN A 43 11.04 4.78 -3.06
N ALA A 44 10.73 3.78 -3.88
CA ALA A 44 9.42 3.15 -3.87
C ALA A 44 9.13 2.44 -2.54
N VAL A 45 10.11 1.76 -1.94
CA VAL A 45 10.00 1.19 -0.59
C VAL A 45 9.87 2.29 0.46
N GLY A 46 10.61 3.39 0.34
CA GLY A 46 10.45 4.59 1.16
C GLY A 46 9.03 5.17 1.11
N GLY A 47 8.39 5.14 -0.06
CA GLY A 47 6.98 5.49 -0.23
C GLY A 47 6.02 4.61 0.58
N VAL A 48 6.36 3.33 0.77
CA VAL A 48 5.56 2.42 1.61
C VAL A 48 5.69 2.79 3.10
N TYR A 49 6.89 3.15 3.56
CA TYR A 49 7.06 3.71 4.91
C TYR A 49 6.29 5.02 5.10
N TYR A 50 6.32 5.89 4.09
CA TYR A 50 5.55 7.14 4.12
C TYR A 50 4.04 6.87 4.24
N ALA A 51 3.50 5.92 3.48
CA ALA A 51 2.09 5.53 3.57
C ALA A 51 1.70 5.00 4.97
N MET A 52 2.63 4.36 5.68
CA MET A 52 2.41 3.88 7.06
C MET A 52 2.39 5.02 8.09
N MET A 53 3.27 6.02 7.92
CA MET A 53 3.57 7.03 8.93
C MET A 53 2.83 8.36 8.75
N ALA A 54 2.59 8.80 7.52
CA ALA A 54 2.18 10.18 7.24
C ALA A 54 1.38 10.30 5.94
N ASN A 55 0.30 9.52 5.79
CA ASN A 55 -0.58 9.66 4.63
C ASN A 55 -1.56 10.84 4.82
N GLU A 56 -1.04 12.07 4.96
CA GLU A 56 -1.81 13.30 5.22
C GLU A 56 -2.53 13.33 6.60
N GLY A 57 -2.14 14.29 7.44
CA GLY A 57 -2.86 14.57 8.69
C GLY A 57 -2.78 13.44 9.72
N GLN A 58 -3.89 12.70 9.90
CA GLN A 58 -4.06 11.70 10.98
C GLN A 58 -4.09 10.25 10.47
N LEU A 59 -3.91 10.01 9.16
CA LEU A 59 -3.87 8.68 8.55
C LEU A 59 -2.48 8.05 8.75
N SER A 60 -2.35 7.33 9.85
CA SER A 60 -1.13 6.63 10.25
C SER A 60 -1.51 5.35 10.96
N THR A 61 -0.99 4.22 10.49
CA THR A 61 -1.24 2.93 11.16
C THR A 61 -0.53 2.89 12.52
N PHE A 62 0.66 3.48 12.60
CA PHE A 62 1.46 3.50 13.82
C PHE A 62 0.82 4.35 14.91
N ASP A 63 0.45 5.59 14.59
CA ASP A 63 -0.04 6.54 15.60
C ASP A 63 -1.42 6.17 16.11
N ASN A 64 -2.33 5.74 15.23
CA ASN A 64 -3.67 5.36 15.65
C ASN A 64 -3.67 4.06 16.48
N LEU A 65 -2.73 3.13 16.24
CA LEU A 65 -2.56 1.97 17.12
C LEU A 65 -2.12 2.39 18.53
N ALA A 66 -1.21 3.38 18.65
CA ALA A 66 -0.77 3.89 19.93
C ALA A 66 -1.90 4.64 20.67
N VAL A 67 -2.66 5.48 19.95
CA VAL A 67 -3.84 6.17 20.49
C VAL A 67 -4.89 5.17 20.96
N TYR A 68 -5.18 4.14 20.15
CA TYR A 68 -6.09 3.06 20.53
C TYR A 68 -5.62 2.39 21.82
N ALA A 69 -4.36 1.94 21.88
CA ALA A 69 -3.80 1.26 23.04
C ALA A 69 -3.89 2.12 24.31
N ALA A 70 -3.59 3.40 24.22
CA ALA A 70 -3.71 4.33 25.35
C ALA A 70 -5.17 4.53 25.78
N ALA A 71 -6.07 4.79 24.83
CA ALA A 71 -7.49 5.04 25.10
C ALA A 71 -8.20 3.81 25.69
N VAL A 72 -7.79 2.60 25.28
CA VAL A 72 -8.37 1.34 25.76
C VAL A 72 -7.69 0.71 26.96
N SER A 73 -6.60 1.32 27.43
CA SER A 73 -5.95 0.92 28.67
C SER A 73 -6.63 1.51 29.90
N ASP A 74 -6.23 1.05 31.07
CA ASP A 74 -6.50 1.61 32.39
C ASP A 74 -5.41 2.60 32.86
N GLU A 75 -4.36 2.82 32.06
CA GLU A 75 -3.25 3.74 32.35
C GLU A 75 -3.60 5.20 31.96
N GLY A 76 -4.45 5.38 30.95
CA GLY A 76 -4.87 6.69 30.45
C GLY A 76 -6.16 7.18 31.10
N ALA A 77 -6.26 8.47 31.38
CA ALA A 77 -7.51 9.12 31.79
C ALA A 77 -7.98 10.12 30.74
N PHE A 78 -9.25 10.04 30.33
CA PHE A 78 -9.81 11.01 29.39
C PHE A 78 -10.07 12.35 30.08
N ILE A 79 -9.50 13.44 29.55
CA ILE A 79 -9.70 14.79 30.06
C ILE A 79 -10.87 15.44 29.33
N SER A 80 -12.00 15.63 30.02
CA SER A 80 -13.24 16.13 29.41
C SER A 80 -13.16 17.55 28.84
N THR A 81 -12.17 18.33 29.25
CA THR A 81 -11.91 19.69 28.76
C THR A 81 -10.99 19.74 27.53
N ALA A 82 -10.42 18.62 27.11
CA ALA A 82 -9.61 18.56 25.90
C ALA A 82 -10.52 18.65 24.66
N GLY A 83 -10.32 19.70 23.85
CA GLY A 83 -11.09 19.92 22.63
C GLY A 83 -10.72 18.92 21.52
N ASN A 84 -11.70 18.62 20.64
CA ASN A 84 -11.54 17.82 19.42
C ASN A 84 -11.00 16.38 19.59
N LEU A 85 -11.46 15.68 20.65
CA LEU A 85 -11.08 14.28 20.94
C LEU A 85 -12.28 13.31 20.95
N THR A 86 -13.37 13.62 20.24
CA THR A 86 -14.58 12.76 20.21
C THR A 86 -14.25 11.31 19.81
N PRO A 87 -13.46 11.05 18.75
CA PRO A 87 -13.06 9.69 18.40
C PRO A 87 -12.24 8.99 19.50
N VAL A 88 -11.45 9.73 20.28
CA VAL A 88 -10.67 9.14 21.38
C VAL A 88 -11.57 8.84 22.59
N ARG A 89 -12.55 9.72 22.86
CA ARG A 89 -13.56 9.51 23.91
C ARG A 89 -14.37 8.25 23.63
N GLU A 90 -14.77 8.01 22.40
CA GLU A 90 -15.52 6.81 22.03
C GLU A 90 -14.74 5.53 22.30
N LEU A 91 -13.45 5.51 21.96
CA LEU A 91 -12.57 4.40 22.30
C LEU A 91 -12.47 4.23 23.82
N TYR A 92 -12.30 5.32 24.55
CA TYR A 92 -12.23 5.33 26.01
C TYR A 92 -13.51 4.81 26.68
N ASP A 93 -14.68 5.22 26.18
CA ASP A 93 -15.99 4.80 26.66
C ASP A 93 -16.40 3.42 26.10
N ARG A 94 -15.58 2.81 25.23
CA ARG A 94 -15.86 1.55 24.50
C ARG A 94 -17.16 1.59 23.71
N SER A 95 -17.49 2.76 23.16
CA SER A 95 -18.67 2.95 22.33
C SER A 95 -18.45 2.41 20.93
N ASN A 96 -19.33 1.53 20.48
CA ASN A 96 -19.35 0.98 19.11
C ASN A 96 -20.62 1.36 18.35
N SER A 97 -21.32 2.42 18.78
CA SER A 97 -22.59 2.83 18.17
C SER A 97 -22.44 3.45 16.78
N PHE A 98 -21.21 3.75 16.37
CA PHE A 98 -20.88 4.33 15.06
C PHE A 98 -19.43 4.00 14.71
N GLU A 99 -19.05 4.24 13.45
CA GLU A 99 -17.69 4.04 12.97
C GLU A 99 -16.74 5.06 13.62
N ASN A 100 -15.70 4.56 14.28
CA ASN A 100 -14.72 5.39 14.96
C ASN A 100 -13.62 5.85 13.99
N GLU A 101 -13.44 7.15 13.85
CA GLU A 101 -12.49 7.73 12.89
C GLU A 101 -11.05 7.25 13.10
N ARG A 102 -10.60 7.06 14.36
CA ARG A 102 -9.23 6.57 14.64
C ARG A 102 -8.99 5.17 14.10
N MET A 103 -10.02 4.33 14.16
CA MET A 103 -9.98 2.98 13.60
C MET A 103 -9.87 3.06 12.07
N THR A 104 -10.71 3.88 11.43
CA THR A 104 -10.65 4.13 9.98
C THR A 104 -9.28 4.67 9.54
N TRP A 105 -8.71 5.58 10.33
CA TRP A 105 -7.39 6.16 10.08
C TRP A 105 -6.20 5.22 10.34
N ALA A 106 -6.43 4.09 11.02
CA ALA A 106 -5.47 2.98 11.06
C ALA A 106 -5.67 2.02 9.89
N PHE A 107 -6.93 1.74 9.53
CA PHE A 107 -7.33 0.75 8.53
C PHE A 107 -6.87 1.11 7.12
N ILE A 108 -7.16 2.35 6.68
CA ILE A 108 -6.84 2.83 5.33
C ILE A 108 -5.34 2.72 5.04
N PRO A 109 -4.43 3.33 5.84
CA PRO A 109 -3.00 3.22 5.58
C PRO A 109 -2.48 1.79 5.73
N ALA A 110 -3.08 0.96 6.60
CA ALA A 110 -2.65 -0.43 6.76
C ALA A 110 -2.86 -1.23 5.47
N TYR A 111 -4.03 -1.10 4.84
CA TYR A 111 -4.30 -1.77 3.57
C TYR A 111 -3.54 -1.16 2.40
N ASP A 112 -3.23 0.13 2.44
CA ASP A 112 -2.39 0.76 1.44
C ASP A 112 -0.96 0.21 1.50
N VAL A 113 -0.39 0.07 2.71
CA VAL A 113 0.92 -0.56 2.92
C VAL A 113 0.91 -2.02 2.49
N ILE A 114 -0.10 -2.80 2.89
CA ILE A 114 -0.23 -4.22 2.50
C ILE A 114 -0.29 -4.36 0.98
N ARG A 115 -1.07 -3.52 0.30
CA ARG A 115 -1.19 -3.51 -1.16
C ARG A 115 0.17 -3.24 -1.81
N HIS A 116 0.87 -2.18 -1.40
CA HIS A 116 2.19 -1.87 -1.95
C HIS A 116 3.22 -2.97 -1.67
N ALA A 117 3.23 -3.52 -0.46
CA ALA A 117 4.09 -4.64 -0.12
C ALA A 117 3.80 -5.88 -0.99
N ASN A 118 2.54 -6.23 -1.21
CA ASN A 118 2.16 -7.33 -2.09
C ASN A 118 2.63 -7.09 -3.52
N ILE A 119 2.48 -5.88 -4.06
CA ILE A 119 2.95 -5.53 -5.40
C ILE A 119 4.45 -5.78 -5.49
N TRP A 120 5.25 -5.26 -4.57
CA TRP A 120 6.70 -5.40 -4.65
C TRP A 120 7.16 -6.83 -4.40
N ILE A 121 6.70 -7.48 -3.32
CA ILE A 121 7.09 -8.87 -2.99
C ILE A 121 6.82 -9.83 -4.15
N ASN A 122 5.69 -9.66 -4.85
CA ASN A 122 5.30 -10.54 -5.95
C ASN A 122 6.02 -10.24 -7.28
N ASN A 123 6.72 -9.11 -7.39
CA ASN A 123 7.32 -8.66 -8.64
C ASN A 123 8.84 -8.46 -8.57
N ILE A 124 9.42 -8.19 -7.40
CA ILE A 124 10.83 -7.76 -7.22
C ILE A 124 11.86 -8.80 -7.68
N ASP A 125 11.49 -10.09 -7.74
CA ASP A 125 12.40 -11.15 -8.23
C ASP A 125 12.26 -11.42 -9.74
N LYS A 126 11.35 -10.73 -10.44
CA LYS A 126 11.15 -10.94 -11.89
C LYS A 126 12.32 -10.36 -12.69
N ASP A 127 12.55 -10.92 -13.88
CA ASP A 127 13.66 -10.57 -14.79
C ASP A 127 13.87 -9.08 -15.03
N VAL A 128 12.80 -8.28 -14.94
CA VAL A 128 12.84 -6.82 -15.10
C VAL A 128 13.75 -6.17 -14.04
N TYR A 129 13.71 -6.65 -12.80
CA TYR A 129 14.50 -6.11 -11.70
C TYR A 129 15.83 -6.86 -11.51
N ALA A 130 15.92 -8.10 -11.95
CA ALA A 130 17.16 -8.91 -11.88
C ALA A 130 18.31 -8.33 -12.71
N LYS A 131 18.01 -7.43 -13.66
CA LYS A 131 18.99 -6.77 -14.53
C LYS A 131 19.44 -5.39 -14.02
N LEU A 132 18.90 -4.91 -12.89
CA LEU A 132 19.30 -3.62 -12.33
C LEU A 132 20.72 -3.69 -11.75
N ASP A 133 21.49 -2.63 -11.93
CA ASP A 133 22.77 -2.47 -11.25
C ASP A 133 22.54 -2.27 -9.75
N GLY A 134 23.35 -2.94 -8.92
CA GLY A 134 23.23 -2.88 -7.45
C GLY A 134 22.36 -3.98 -6.83
N GLN A 135 22.28 -5.16 -7.45
CA GLN A 135 21.50 -6.32 -6.98
C GLN A 135 21.65 -6.64 -5.49
N THR A 136 22.81 -6.37 -4.87
CA THR A 136 23.06 -6.63 -3.44
C THR A 136 22.17 -5.82 -2.49
N ARG A 137 21.57 -4.71 -2.97
CA ARG A 137 20.65 -3.87 -2.19
C ARG A 137 19.19 -4.32 -2.25
N ILE A 138 18.83 -5.18 -3.22
CA ILE A 138 17.46 -5.65 -3.43
C ILE A 138 16.97 -6.58 -2.29
N PRO A 139 17.76 -7.55 -1.80
CA PRO A 139 17.29 -8.43 -0.72
C PRO A 139 16.87 -7.66 0.55
N PRO A 140 17.66 -6.71 1.08
CA PRO A 140 17.21 -5.88 2.22
C PRO A 140 15.91 -5.12 1.95
N LEU A 141 15.73 -4.54 0.76
CA LEU A 141 14.50 -3.86 0.36
C LEU A 141 13.29 -4.79 0.41
N LYS A 142 13.44 -6.02 -0.08
CA LYS A 142 12.40 -7.04 0.01
C LYS A 142 12.12 -7.44 1.47
N GLY A 143 13.15 -7.52 2.30
CA GLY A 143 13.03 -7.77 3.74
C GLY A 143 12.17 -6.71 4.45
N GLU A 144 12.37 -5.43 4.12
CA GLU A 144 11.56 -4.32 4.63
C GLU A 144 10.09 -4.45 4.24
N LEU A 145 9.80 -4.82 3.00
CA LEU A 145 8.43 -5.01 2.52
C LEU A 145 7.72 -6.17 3.24
N TYR A 146 8.43 -7.27 3.51
CA TYR A 146 7.89 -8.36 4.34
C TYR A 146 7.59 -7.87 5.76
N PHE A 147 8.51 -7.14 6.37
CA PHE A 147 8.30 -6.55 7.70
C PHE A 147 7.09 -5.61 7.73
N LEU A 148 6.98 -4.71 6.76
CA LEU A 148 5.87 -3.76 6.66
C LEU A 148 4.53 -4.47 6.50
N ARG A 149 4.44 -5.50 5.64
CA ARG A 149 3.21 -6.29 5.50
C ARG A 149 2.86 -7.00 6.81
N ALA A 150 3.84 -7.61 7.47
CA ALA A 150 3.63 -8.28 8.75
C ALA A 150 3.13 -7.33 9.85
N TYR A 151 3.76 -6.15 9.97
CA TYR A 151 3.39 -5.14 10.96
C TYR A 151 1.97 -4.62 10.76
N ASN A 152 1.57 -4.36 9.51
CA ASN A 152 0.25 -3.83 9.21
C ASN A 152 -0.85 -4.88 9.39
N TYR A 153 -0.60 -6.15 9.04
CA TYR A 153 -1.52 -7.24 9.42
C TYR A 153 -1.60 -7.44 10.94
N TRP A 154 -0.48 -7.34 11.65
CA TRP A 154 -0.48 -7.42 13.12
C TRP A 154 -1.31 -6.29 13.75
N THR A 155 -1.19 -5.08 13.20
CA THR A 155 -2.00 -3.93 13.63
C THR A 155 -3.49 -4.17 13.38
N LEU A 156 -3.87 -4.60 12.19
CA LEU A 156 -5.27 -4.91 11.85
C LEU A 156 -5.86 -5.99 12.76
N VAL A 157 -5.13 -7.08 13.01
CA VAL A 157 -5.61 -8.15 13.88
C VAL A 157 -5.77 -7.67 15.33
N LYS A 158 -4.86 -6.83 15.84
CA LYS A 158 -5.02 -6.24 17.18
C LYS A 158 -6.24 -5.34 17.31
N LEU A 159 -6.61 -4.64 16.24
CA LEU A 159 -7.70 -3.67 16.23
C LEU A 159 -9.07 -4.32 15.99
N TYR A 160 -9.12 -5.36 15.15
CA TYR A 160 -10.39 -5.88 14.62
C TYR A 160 -10.67 -7.34 14.97
N HIS A 161 -9.72 -8.08 15.56
CA HIS A 161 -9.93 -9.47 15.97
C HIS A 161 -9.84 -9.62 17.48
N PRO A 162 -10.49 -10.64 18.05
CA PRO A 162 -10.21 -11.07 19.42
C PRO A 162 -8.72 -11.42 19.61
N PRO A 163 -8.18 -11.25 20.84
CA PRO A 163 -6.83 -11.68 21.16
C PRO A 163 -6.58 -13.14 20.77
N TYR A 164 -5.40 -13.43 20.22
CA TYR A 164 -5.03 -14.79 19.83
C TYR A 164 -5.06 -15.74 21.04
N GLN A 165 -5.69 -16.89 20.88
CA GLN A 165 -5.80 -17.90 21.92
C GLN A 165 -5.00 -19.16 21.54
N LYS A 166 -3.91 -19.43 22.27
CA LYS A 166 -3.11 -20.64 22.03
C LYS A 166 -3.94 -21.88 22.38
N GLY A 167 -4.23 -22.71 21.38
CA GLY A 167 -5.08 -23.90 21.54
C GLY A 167 -6.57 -23.59 21.68
N GLY A 168 -6.98 -22.34 21.44
CA GLY A 168 -8.38 -21.90 21.45
C GLY A 168 -8.96 -21.74 20.05
N ASP A 169 -10.12 -21.07 19.98
CA ASP A 169 -10.80 -20.77 18.72
C ASP A 169 -10.28 -19.46 18.12
N ASN A 170 -9.51 -19.57 17.04
CA ASN A 170 -8.95 -18.44 16.29
C ASN A 170 -9.61 -18.30 14.89
N THR A 171 -10.88 -18.73 14.75
CA THR A 171 -11.58 -18.74 13.45
C THR A 171 -12.32 -17.44 13.12
N PHE A 172 -12.32 -16.45 14.02
CA PHE A 172 -12.98 -15.15 13.78
C PHE A 172 -12.41 -14.44 12.55
N LYS A 173 -13.30 -13.90 11.72
CA LYS A 173 -12.99 -13.23 10.45
C LYS A 173 -13.39 -11.76 10.51
N GLY A 174 -12.44 -10.91 10.90
CA GLY A 174 -12.68 -9.47 11.11
C GLY A 174 -12.24 -8.58 9.96
N VAL A 175 -11.22 -8.99 9.19
CA VAL A 175 -10.63 -8.15 8.14
C VAL A 175 -10.33 -8.92 6.85
N PRO A 176 -10.41 -8.29 5.66
CA PRO A 176 -9.98 -8.87 4.40
C PRO A 176 -8.54 -9.41 4.43
N PHE A 177 -8.31 -10.62 3.94
CA PHE A 177 -6.98 -11.20 3.84
C PHE A 177 -6.51 -11.21 2.38
N VAL A 178 -5.71 -10.20 2.04
CA VAL A 178 -5.27 -9.89 0.66
C VAL A 178 -3.78 -10.15 0.51
N MET A 179 -3.43 -11.10 -0.36
CA MET A 179 -2.04 -11.44 -0.68
C MET A 179 -1.67 -11.13 -2.14
N SER A 180 -2.66 -10.78 -2.96
CA SER A 180 -2.45 -10.25 -4.31
C SER A 180 -2.08 -8.76 -4.26
N GLY A 181 -1.35 -8.30 -5.29
CA GLY A 181 -0.91 -6.91 -5.40
C GLY A 181 -2.05 -5.99 -5.85
N VAL A 182 -2.24 -5.89 -7.17
CA VAL A 182 -3.32 -5.09 -7.76
C VAL A 182 -4.50 -6.01 -8.07
N PRO A 183 -5.72 -5.71 -7.59
CA PRO A 183 -6.91 -6.44 -7.99
C PRO A 183 -7.16 -6.25 -9.50
N ALA A 184 -7.64 -7.28 -10.19
CA ALA A 184 -7.92 -7.23 -11.61
C ALA A 184 -9.04 -6.25 -11.95
N ASP A 185 -10.00 -6.07 -11.04
CA ASP A 185 -11.12 -5.14 -11.18
C ASP A 185 -11.67 -4.68 -9.81
N LEU A 186 -12.68 -3.81 -9.84
CA LEU A 186 -13.35 -3.30 -8.65
C LEU A 186 -14.04 -4.42 -7.86
N ASN A 187 -14.57 -5.45 -8.51
CA ASN A 187 -15.26 -6.54 -7.82
C ASN A 187 -14.27 -7.35 -6.98
N GLU A 188 -13.09 -7.68 -7.52
CA GLU A 188 -12.03 -8.34 -6.74
C GLU A 188 -11.61 -7.45 -5.55
N ALA A 189 -11.53 -6.14 -5.75
CA ALA A 189 -11.15 -5.20 -4.69
C ALA A 189 -12.15 -5.17 -3.51
N ILE A 190 -13.46 -5.27 -3.79
CA ILE A 190 -14.51 -5.17 -2.76
C ILE A 190 -15.01 -6.52 -2.23
N THR A 191 -14.62 -7.64 -2.85
CA THR A 191 -15.05 -9.00 -2.46
C THR A 191 -13.93 -9.85 -1.86
N ALA A 192 -12.80 -9.22 -1.49
CA ALA A 192 -11.68 -9.91 -0.85
C ALA A 192 -12.15 -10.70 0.39
N PRO A 193 -11.87 -12.02 0.47
CA PRO A 193 -12.33 -12.85 1.56
C PRO A 193 -11.67 -12.43 2.87
N ALA A 194 -12.45 -12.43 3.96
CA ALA A 194 -11.91 -12.20 5.29
C ALA A 194 -11.10 -13.40 5.77
N GLY A 195 -9.92 -13.14 6.32
CA GLY A 195 -9.04 -14.15 6.92
C GLY A 195 -9.40 -14.42 8.36
N THR A 196 -9.18 -15.65 8.81
CA THR A 196 -9.27 -16.00 10.23
C THR A 196 -8.11 -15.39 11.01
N THR A 197 -8.29 -15.21 12.33
CA THR A 197 -7.19 -14.81 13.23
C THR A 197 -5.97 -15.74 13.06
N GLU A 198 -6.19 -17.05 12.98
CA GLU A 198 -5.11 -18.03 12.78
C GLU A 198 -4.35 -17.80 11.46
N GLU A 199 -5.05 -17.69 10.33
CA GLU A 199 -4.43 -17.50 9.01
C GLU A 199 -3.57 -16.24 8.97
N ILE A 200 -4.07 -15.14 9.52
CA ILE A 200 -3.34 -13.86 9.51
C ILE A 200 -2.09 -13.95 10.41
N TYR A 201 -2.18 -14.56 11.60
CA TYR A 201 -1.00 -14.75 12.46
C TYR A 201 0.05 -15.67 11.82
N GLN A 202 -0.36 -16.72 11.10
CA GLN A 202 0.59 -17.56 10.36
C GLN A 202 1.28 -16.77 9.25
N GLN A 203 0.57 -15.89 8.55
CA GLN A 203 1.16 -15.04 7.52
C GLN A 203 2.11 -13.99 8.13
N ILE A 204 1.74 -13.35 9.24
CA ILE A 204 2.62 -12.43 9.99
C ILE A 204 3.94 -13.16 10.35
N LYS A 205 3.85 -14.35 10.93
CA LYS A 205 5.04 -15.14 11.31
C LYS A 205 5.90 -15.48 10.11
N LYS A 206 5.29 -15.90 8.99
CA LYS A 206 5.99 -16.21 7.75
C LYS A 206 6.75 -15.00 7.22
N ASP A 207 6.10 -13.85 7.17
CA ASP A 207 6.71 -12.62 6.68
C ASP A 207 7.84 -12.14 7.58
N LEU A 208 7.69 -12.21 8.91
CA LEU A 208 8.78 -11.87 9.84
C LEU A 208 9.99 -12.80 9.70
N ILE A 209 9.78 -14.08 9.40
CA ILE A 209 10.87 -15.03 9.13
C ILE A 209 11.62 -14.66 7.84
N GLU A 210 10.90 -14.31 6.77
CA GLU A 210 11.53 -13.87 5.52
C GLU A 210 12.23 -12.52 5.68
N ALA A 211 11.62 -11.56 6.38
CA ALA A 211 12.24 -10.28 6.71
C ALA A 211 13.57 -10.49 7.44
N LYS A 212 13.58 -11.32 8.49
CA LYS A 212 14.79 -11.63 9.26
C LYS A 212 15.91 -12.24 8.42
N LYS A 213 15.60 -13.06 7.41
CA LYS A 213 16.61 -13.66 6.53
C LYS A 213 17.26 -12.64 5.60
N LEU A 214 16.51 -11.60 5.21
CA LEU A 214 16.89 -10.67 4.15
C LEU A 214 17.45 -9.35 4.67
N LEU A 215 17.07 -8.95 5.89
CA LEU A 215 17.54 -7.73 6.53
C LEU A 215 18.97 -7.90 7.08
N PRO A 216 19.83 -6.88 6.97
CA PRO A 216 21.16 -6.89 7.58
C PRO A 216 21.08 -6.83 9.11
N GLU A 217 22.13 -7.29 9.79
CA GLU A 217 22.25 -7.16 11.25
C GLU A 217 22.45 -5.71 11.68
N ASP A 218 23.14 -4.91 10.87
CA ASP A 218 23.27 -3.46 11.07
C ASP A 218 22.07 -2.75 10.40
N PRO A 219 21.22 -2.05 11.17
CA PRO A 219 20.05 -1.36 10.63
C PRO A 219 20.42 -0.16 9.74
N LEU A 220 21.67 0.33 9.79
CA LEU A 220 22.12 1.37 8.88
C LEU A 220 22.47 0.76 7.53
N ARG A 221 21.67 1.08 6.50
CA ARG A 221 22.04 0.83 5.11
C ARG A 221 23.43 1.44 4.88
N ALA A 222 24.42 0.61 4.59
CA ALA A 222 25.75 1.05 4.15
C ALA A 222 25.60 1.86 2.85
N GLY A 223 25.39 3.17 2.98
CA GLY A 223 25.00 4.06 1.88
C GLY A 223 24.16 5.28 2.29
N GLY A 224 23.60 5.29 3.51
CA GLY A 224 23.01 6.51 4.08
C GLY A 224 24.11 7.49 4.49
N THR A 225 24.54 8.36 3.57
CA THR A 225 25.37 9.51 3.95
C THR A 225 24.51 10.46 4.78
N ASN A 226 24.96 10.75 6.00
CA ASN A 226 24.51 11.92 6.77
C ASN A 226 24.68 13.21 5.98
#